data_AF-A0A2N4YFV2-F1
#
_entry.id   AF-A0A2N4YFV2-F1
#
_cell.length_a   1.000
_cell.length_b   1.000
_cell.length_c   1.000
_cell.angle_alpha   90.00
_cell.angle_beta   90.00
_cell.angle_gamma   90.00
#
_symmetry.space_group_name_H-M   'P 1'
#
loop_
_entity.id
_entity.type
_entity.pdbx_description
1 polymer ?
#
loop_
_entity_poly.entity_id
_entity_poly.type
_entity_poly.pdbx_seq_one_letter_code
_entity_poly.pdbx_strand_id
1 'polypeptide(L)'
;MSMSTALSGLMAAQSDISATSHNIANVGTMGFRSSRVEFADVFSSSPFANQRTAIGSGVQVQRVAQDFTQGNVVTTGNLLDIAIEGQGFFAIQSFGDPNTAAGEMRYTRAGAFTMDVDGNVVNSAGSALLSWPVGLDGRPLTFDMAQARPLTIPLEMGTPVASTEINLELNFPSDNAMLGQQAAVPPTVAFNPADPTTYATRTPIPLFGPSGTPVEAEAYLIKIASPDAVSTDTIFEVRLLVQGTEVAPTAPATQNRITFDANGDITAGQTLPFGTDGLIIDLGGSSLSDDPFAVQTATHNGASAGRLTNLELDGTGGVWATYGNNGRMPMGQIVLANFTNPGGLKINGNATYSATAESGLPITGTPGTSGFGLLRSGALERSNVELTEELVNLISAQRNYQASAKAMETSTSLMQTIMNIRT
;
A
#
# COMPACT_ATOMS: atom_id res chain seq x y z
N MET A 1 -58.87 -20.42 15.91
CA MET A 1 -57.54 -21.08 15.98
C MET A 1 -56.85 -21.25 14.62
N SER A 2 -57.35 -20.71 13.50
CA SER A 2 -56.60 -20.72 12.22
C SER A 2 -56.00 -19.36 11.83
N MET A 3 -56.54 -18.24 12.32
CA MET A 3 -56.03 -16.89 11.99
C MET A 3 -54.59 -16.66 12.45
N SER A 4 -54.21 -17.07 13.66
CA SER A 4 -52.84 -16.90 14.19
C SER A 4 -51.82 -17.76 13.43
N THR A 5 -52.20 -18.98 13.06
CA THR A 5 -51.38 -19.89 12.26
C THR A 5 -51.20 -19.35 10.83
N ALA A 6 -52.27 -18.85 10.21
CA ALA A 6 -52.20 -18.23 8.89
C ALA A 6 -51.39 -16.92 8.90
N LEU A 7 -51.57 -16.07 9.93
CA LEU A 7 -50.84 -14.82 10.10
C LEU A 7 -49.34 -15.06 10.29
N SER A 8 -48.98 -16.03 11.13
CA SER A 8 -47.58 -16.38 11.38
C SER A 8 -46.90 -16.95 10.12
N GLY A 9 -47.60 -17.78 9.33
CA GLY A 9 -47.14 -18.21 8.01
C GLY A 9 -46.95 -17.05 7.02
N LEU A 10 -47.86 -16.07 7.02
CA LEU A 10 -47.77 -14.88 6.18
C LEU A 10 -46.56 -14.01 6.55
N MET A 11 -46.32 -13.79 7.84
CA MET A 11 -45.15 -13.05 8.34
C MET A 11 -43.82 -13.76 8.05
N ALA A 12 -43.81 -15.10 8.15
CA ALA A 12 -42.65 -15.90 7.79
C ALA A 12 -42.33 -15.78 6.29
N ALA A 13 -43.34 -15.93 5.42
CA ALA A 13 -43.18 -15.76 3.98
C ALA A 13 -42.75 -14.33 3.60
N GLN A 14 -43.26 -13.30 4.28
CA GLN A 14 -42.82 -11.91 4.07
C GLN A 14 -41.34 -11.71 4.41
N SER A 15 -40.86 -12.33 5.49
CA SER A 15 -39.45 -12.27 5.89
C SER A 15 -38.56 -12.97 4.87
N ASP A 16 -39.00 -14.12 4.36
CA ASP A 16 -38.31 -14.88 3.30
C ASP A 16 -38.18 -14.06 2.00
N ILE A 17 -39.29 -13.49 1.54
CA ILE A 17 -39.32 -12.58 0.38
C ILE A 17 -38.34 -11.42 0.58
N SER A 18 -38.28 -10.85 1.78
CA SER A 18 -37.41 -9.72 2.09
C SER A 18 -35.93 -10.11 2.05
N ALA A 19 -35.56 -11.27 2.59
CA ALA A 19 -34.19 -11.77 2.56
C ALA A 19 -33.75 -12.12 1.13
N THR A 20 -34.55 -12.87 0.38
CA THR A 20 -34.27 -13.20 -1.03
C THR A 20 -34.19 -11.94 -1.90
N SER A 21 -35.09 -10.96 -1.70
CA SER A 21 -35.03 -9.69 -2.44
C SER A 21 -33.75 -8.92 -2.15
N HIS A 22 -33.29 -8.94 -0.89
CA HIS A 22 -32.03 -8.33 -0.49
C HIS A 22 -30.83 -9.04 -1.11
N ASN A 23 -30.83 -10.38 -1.20
CA ASN A 23 -29.80 -11.15 -1.89
C ASN A 23 -29.75 -10.79 -3.38
N ILE A 24 -30.90 -10.78 -4.06
CA ILE A 24 -31.01 -10.42 -5.49
C ILE A 24 -30.48 -9.00 -5.73
N ALA A 25 -30.84 -8.04 -4.88
CA ALA A 25 -30.40 -6.65 -5.02
C ALA A 25 -28.87 -6.50 -4.88
N ASN A 26 -28.22 -7.36 -4.09
CA ASN A 26 -26.79 -7.29 -3.80
C ASN A 26 -25.94 -8.29 -4.61
N VAL A 27 -26.49 -8.96 -5.62
CA VAL A 27 -25.75 -9.93 -6.46
C VAL A 27 -24.53 -9.30 -7.16
N GLY A 28 -24.57 -7.98 -7.42
CA GLY A 28 -23.47 -7.23 -8.00
C GLY A 28 -22.46 -6.69 -6.99
N THR A 29 -22.76 -6.75 -5.69
CA THR A 29 -21.93 -6.17 -4.63
C THR A 29 -20.76 -7.10 -4.32
N MET A 30 -19.53 -6.58 -4.42
CA MET A 30 -18.32 -7.35 -4.12
C MET A 30 -18.22 -7.69 -2.63
N GLY A 31 -17.83 -8.92 -2.31
CA GLY A 31 -17.73 -9.41 -0.94
C GLY A 31 -19.07 -9.60 -0.21
N PHE A 32 -20.22 -9.44 -0.88
CA PHE A 32 -21.53 -9.67 -0.26
C PHE A 32 -21.80 -11.15 0.00
N ARG A 33 -22.31 -11.46 1.19
CA ARG A 33 -22.71 -12.80 1.62
C ARG A 33 -24.23 -12.94 1.65
N SER A 34 -24.74 -13.96 0.96
CA SER A 34 -26.17 -14.27 0.94
C SER A 34 -26.70 -14.53 2.35
N SER A 35 -27.96 -14.18 2.56
CA SER A 35 -28.65 -14.36 3.84
C SER A 35 -29.86 -15.28 3.65
N ARG A 36 -30.06 -16.22 4.57
CA ARG A 36 -31.22 -17.13 4.59
C ARG A 36 -32.01 -16.98 5.87
N VAL A 37 -33.33 -17.09 5.78
CA VAL A 37 -34.22 -17.09 6.94
C VAL A 37 -34.36 -18.52 7.46
N GLU A 38 -34.10 -18.72 8.75
CA GLU A 38 -34.30 -20.00 9.42
C GLU A 38 -35.58 -19.94 10.25
N PHE A 39 -36.44 -20.95 10.07
CA PHE A 39 -37.76 -21.02 10.69
C PHE A 39 -37.81 -22.13 11.73
N ALA A 40 -38.63 -21.91 12.77
CA ALA A 40 -38.99 -22.92 13.75
C ALA A 40 -40.51 -23.02 13.87
N ASP A 41 -41.03 -24.24 14.07
CA ASP A 41 -42.44 -24.42 14.36
C ASP A 41 -42.75 -23.95 15.79
N VAL A 42 -43.99 -23.50 15.99
CA VAL A 42 -44.48 -23.07 17.31
C VAL A 42 -45.43 -24.15 17.81
N PHE A 43 -45.09 -24.77 18.93
CA PHE A 43 -45.94 -25.77 19.58
C PHE A 43 -46.37 -25.31 20.97
N SER A 44 -47.68 -25.28 21.21
CA SER A 44 -48.24 -24.92 22.52
C SER A 44 -48.51 -26.18 23.33
N SER A 45 -47.57 -26.57 24.19
CA SER A 45 -47.77 -27.66 25.15
C SER A 45 -48.53 -27.16 26.39
N SER A 46 -49.86 -27.32 26.39
CA SER A 46 -50.60 -27.21 27.65
C SER A 46 -50.35 -28.48 28.48
N PRO A 47 -49.98 -28.39 29.77
CA PRO A 47 -49.69 -29.54 30.62
C PRO A 47 -50.90 -30.46 30.86
N PHE A 48 -52.10 -30.04 30.46
CA PHE A 48 -53.34 -30.83 30.54
C PHE A 48 -53.82 -31.35 29.17
N ALA A 49 -53.11 -31.05 28.08
CA ALA A 49 -53.49 -31.49 26.74
C ALA A 49 -52.84 -32.83 26.37
N ASN A 50 -53.61 -33.73 25.76
CA ASN A 50 -53.07 -34.98 25.21
C ASN A 50 -52.13 -34.67 24.04
N GLN A 51 -50.84 -35.00 24.21
CA GLN A 51 -49.79 -34.72 23.24
C GLN A 51 -50.03 -35.38 21.87
N ARG A 52 -50.78 -36.49 21.83
CA ARG A 52 -51.15 -37.17 20.56
C ARG A 52 -52.19 -36.41 19.73
N THR A 53 -52.91 -35.46 20.33
CA THR A 53 -53.97 -34.67 19.67
C THR A 53 -53.65 -33.18 19.58
N ALA A 54 -52.47 -32.76 20.03
CA ALA A 54 -52.08 -31.36 20.03
C ALA A 54 -51.68 -30.92 18.61
N ILE A 55 -52.30 -29.83 18.14
CA ILE A 55 -52.06 -29.24 16.82
C ILE A 55 -51.05 -28.09 16.98
N GLY A 56 -50.11 -27.96 16.02
CA GLY A 56 -49.14 -26.86 15.99
C GLY A 56 -49.81 -25.48 15.92
N SER A 57 -49.16 -24.47 16.50
CA SER A 57 -49.63 -23.08 16.57
C SER A 57 -49.13 -22.19 15.42
N GLY A 58 -48.27 -22.69 14.54
CA GLY A 58 -47.75 -21.96 13.38
C GLY A 58 -46.24 -22.03 13.29
N VAL A 59 -45.63 -20.98 12.73
CA VAL A 59 -44.20 -20.88 12.46
C VAL A 59 -43.67 -19.53 12.92
N GLN A 60 -42.42 -19.46 13.36
CA GLN A 60 -41.74 -18.20 13.68
C GLN A 60 -40.37 -18.15 13.01
N VAL A 61 -39.90 -16.94 12.74
CA VAL A 61 -38.52 -16.71 12.29
C VAL A 61 -37.61 -16.86 13.50
N GLN A 62 -36.67 -17.80 13.43
CA GLN A 62 -35.69 -18.02 14.49
C GLN A 62 -34.50 -17.08 14.34
N ARG A 63 -33.95 -16.96 13.13
CA ARG A 63 -32.86 -16.04 12.80
C ARG A 63 -32.72 -15.85 11.30
N VAL A 64 -32.00 -14.79 10.91
CA VAL A 64 -31.49 -14.61 9.54
C VAL A 64 -29.99 -14.91 9.59
N ALA A 65 -29.57 -16.02 9.00
CA ALA A 65 -28.18 -16.48 9.00
C ALA A 65 -27.49 -16.08 7.68
N GLN A 66 -26.24 -15.65 7.76
CA GLN A 66 -25.42 -15.43 6.57
C GLN A 66 -24.69 -16.70 6.13
N ASP A 67 -24.55 -16.85 4.82
CA ASP A 67 -23.75 -17.89 4.20
C ASP A 67 -22.37 -17.35 3.81
N PHE A 68 -21.32 -17.86 4.45
CA PHE A 68 -19.93 -17.45 4.23
C PHE A 68 -19.19 -18.33 3.20
N THR A 69 -19.90 -19.11 2.39
CA THR A 69 -19.31 -19.81 1.25
C THR A 69 -18.64 -18.83 0.29
N GLN A 70 -17.52 -19.27 -0.30
CA GLN A 70 -16.71 -18.49 -1.21
C GLN A 70 -17.48 -18.17 -2.50
N GLY A 71 -17.46 -16.91 -2.93
CA GLY A 71 -17.97 -16.46 -4.22
C GLY A 71 -16.93 -16.57 -5.32
N ASN A 72 -17.34 -16.33 -6.56
CA ASN A 72 -16.41 -16.37 -7.69
C ASN A 72 -15.39 -15.23 -7.62
N VAL A 73 -14.11 -15.53 -7.83
CA VAL A 73 -13.02 -14.54 -7.85
C VAL A 73 -12.79 -14.06 -9.28
N VAL A 74 -12.86 -12.75 -9.50
CA VAL A 74 -12.70 -12.12 -10.82
C VAL A 74 -11.49 -11.20 -10.80
N THR A 75 -10.62 -11.33 -11.80
CA THR A 75 -9.47 -10.45 -12.00
C THR A 75 -9.95 -9.06 -12.44
N THR A 76 -9.45 -8.01 -11.78
CA THR A 76 -9.74 -6.59 -12.09
C THR A 76 -8.54 -5.87 -12.71
N GLY A 77 -7.31 -6.36 -12.45
CA GLY A 77 -6.07 -5.74 -12.91
C GLY A 77 -5.52 -4.63 -11.99
N ASN A 78 -6.28 -4.19 -10.97
CA ASN A 78 -5.77 -3.24 -9.98
C ASN A 78 -5.10 -3.99 -8.83
N LEU A 79 -3.85 -3.64 -8.49
CA LEU A 79 -3.09 -4.38 -7.49
C LEU A 79 -3.75 -4.39 -6.09
N LEU A 80 -4.38 -3.27 -5.71
CA LEU A 80 -5.05 -3.10 -4.40
C LEU A 80 -6.46 -3.71 -4.36
N ASP A 81 -6.92 -4.30 -5.45
CA ASP A 81 -8.05 -5.21 -5.41
C ASP A 81 -7.52 -6.59 -4.98
N ILE A 82 -7.88 -7.00 -3.77
CA ILE A 82 -7.32 -8.19 -3.12
C ILE A 82 -8.44 -9.17 -2.76
N ALA A 83 -8.43 -10.36 -3.35
CA ALA A 83 -9.36 -11.43 -3.00
C ALA A 83 -8.71 -12.40 -1.99
N ILE A 84 -9.51 -12.88 -1.04
CA ILE A 84 -9.12 -14.01 -0.17
C ILE A 84 -9.60 -15.29 -0.85
N GLU A 85 -8.69 -16.21 -1.15
CA GLU A 85 -8.98 -17.55 -1.64
C GLU A 85 -8.97 -18.52 -0.45
N GLY A 86 -10.15 -18.79 0.12
CA GLY A 86 -10.33 -19.66 1.28
C GLY A 86 -10.95 -18.95 2.48
N GLN A 87 -10.67 -19.43 3.70
CA GLN A 87 -11.24 -18.88 4.93
C GLN A 87 -10.50 -17.63 5.41
N GLY A 88 -11.22 -16.75 6.10
CA GLY A 88 -10.67 -15.52 6.69
C GLY A 88 -11.41 -14.25 6.28
N PHE A 89 -11.11 -13.17 6.98
CA PHE A 89 -11.64 -11.83 6.77
C PHE A 89 -10.48 -10.84 6.85
N PHE A 90 -10.50 -9.80 6.03
CA PHE A 90 -9.64 -8.65 6.21
C PHE A 90 -10.02 -7.93 7.50
N ALA A 91 -9.02 -7.65 8.33
CA ALA A 91 -9.18 -6.76 9.45
C ALA A 91 -9.04 -5.31 8.96
N ILE A 92 -10.08 -4.51 9.17
CA ILE A 92 -10.12 -3.10 8.80
C ILE A 92 -10.40 -2.25 10.05
N GLN A 93 -9.93 -1.02 10.04
CA GLN A 93 -10.20 -0.06 11.10
C GLN A 93 -10.74 1.22 10.49
N SER A 94 -11.87 1.70 10.99
CA SER A 94 -12.33 3.04 10.62
C SER A 94 -11.32 4.05 11.13
N PHE A 95 -10.85 4.96 10.27
CA PHE A 95 -10.15 6.14 10.77
C PHE A 95 -11.13 6.93 11.65
N GLY A 96 -10.88 6.97 12.95
CA GLY A 96 -11.49 7.96 13.84
C GLY A 96 -10.77 9.29 13.69
N ASP A 97 -11.40 10.38 14.10
CA ASP A 97 -10.70 11.66 14.32
C ASP A 97 -9.44 11.37 15.16
N PRO A 98 -8.25 11.92 14.81
CA PRO A 98 -7.00 11.71 15.52
C PRO A 98 -7.05 12.01 17.03
N ASN A 99 -8.10 12.69 17.51
CA ASN A 99 -8.36 12.95 18.93
C ASN A 99 -9.30 11.94 19.63
N THR A 100 -9.83 10.95 18.90
CA THR A 100 -10.64 9.84 19.43
C THR A 100 -9.88 8.52 19.37
N ALA A 101 -10.18 7.64 20.33
CA ALA A 101 -9.61 6.29 20.39
C ALA A 101 -9.65 5.61 19.01
N ALA A 102 -8.58 4.88 18.68
CA ALA A 102 -8.44 4.13 17.45
C ALA A 102 -9.77 3.44 17.09
N GLY A 103 -10.26 3.64 15.86
CA GLY A 103 -11.61 3.26 15.49
C GLY A 103 -11.90 1.77 15.75
N GLU A 104 -13.18 1.42 15.89
CA GLU A 104 -13.58 0.04 16.13
C GLU A 104 -13.07 -0.87 15.00
N MET A 105 -12.43 -1.96 15.36
CA MET A 105 -12.00 -2.98 14.40
C MET A 105 -13.23 -3.65 13.79
N ARG A 106 -13.24 -3.73 12.47
CA ARG A 106 -14.27 -4.40 11.68
C ARG A 106 -13.61 -5.43 10.77
N TYR A 107 -14.43 -6.36 10.30
CA TYR A 107 -13.99 -7.46 9.46
C TYR A 107 -14.75 -7.41 8.15
N THR A 108 -14.10 -7.68 7.03
CA THR A 108 -14.76 -7.70 5.74
C THR A 108 -14.14 -8.74 4.81
N ARG A 109 -14.92 -9.17 3.81
CA ARG A 109 -14.41 -9.93 2.67
C ARG A 109 -14.39 -9.11 1.38
N ALA A 110 -14.91 -7.88 1.43
CA ALA A 110 -14.77 -6.96 0.33
C ALA A 110 -13.30 -6.52 0.25
N GLY A 111 -12.69 -6.81 -0.89
CA GLY A 111 -11.28 -6.58 -1.16
C GLY A 111 -10.95 -5.34 -1.98
N ALA A 112 -11.93 -4.47 -2.21
CA ALA A 112 -11.76 -3.28 -3.03
C ALA A 112 -11.11 -2.17 -2.20
N PHE A 113 -9.79 -2.07 -2.29
CA PHE A 113 -9.00 -1.05 -1.59
C PHE A 113 -8.37 -0.05 -2.56
N THR A 114 -8.14 1.15 -2.06
CA THR A 114 -7.51 2.27 -2.76
C THR A 114 -6.52 2.96 -1.83
N MET A 115 -5.54 3.66 -2.37
CA MET A 115 -4.59 4.44 -1.57
C MET A 115 -5.13 5.87 -1.37
N ASP A 116 -5.09 6.38 -0.14
CA ASP A 116 -5.40 7.79 0.16
C ASP A 116 -4.17 8.70 -0.04
N VAL A 117 -4.35 10.02 0.20
CA VAL A 117 -3.28 11.02 0.06
C VAL A 117 -2.13 10.83 1.06
N ASP A 118 -2.41 10.23 2.21
CA ASP A 118 -1.44 9.93 3.27
C ASP A 118 -0.73 8.59 3.03
N GLY A 119 -1.08 7.88 1.94
CA GLY A 119 -0.53 6.58 1.58
C GLY A 119 -1.20 5.39 2.27
N ASN A 120 -2.28 5.59 3.03
CA ASN A 120 -2.99 4.48 3.67
C ASN A 120 -3.84 3.72 2.66
N VAL A 121 -3.88 2.40 2.82
CA VAL A 121 -4.75 1.52 2.02
C VAL A 121 -6.14 1.48 2.66
N VAL A 122 -7.10 2.16 2.04
CA VAL A 122 -8.46 2.33 2.55
C VAL A 122 -9.50 1.72 1.62
N ASN A 123 -10.63 1.29 2.18
CA ASN A 123 -11.80 0.88 1.39
C ASN A 123 -12.66 2.10 0.99
N SER A 124 -13.74 1.86 0.23
CA SER A 124 -14.68 2.90 -0.20
C SER A 124 -15.39 3.66 0.94
N ALA A 125 -15.37 3.13 2.16
CA ALA A 125 -15.91 3.78 3.36
C ALA A 125 -14.85 4.49 4.21
N GLY A 126 -13.60 4.61 3.72
CA GLY A 126 -12.50 5.27 4.43
C GLY A 126 -11.95 4.48 5.62
N SER A 127 -12.24 3.18 5.70
CA SER A 127 -11.62 2.30 6.69
C SER A 127 -10.31 1.73 6.16
N ALA A 128 -9.23 1.83 6.93
CA ALA A 128 -7.93 1.31 6.56
C ALA A 128 -7.83 -0.20 6.71
N LEU A 129 -7.12 -0.84 5.79
CA LEU A 129 -6.67 -2.22 5.91
C LEU A 129 -5.58 -2.31 6.97
N LEU A 130 -5.72 -3.26 7.90
CA LEU A 130 -4.73 -3.49 8.94
C LEU A 130 -3.63 -4.45 8.45
N SER A 131 -2.40 -4.13 8.84
CA SER A 131 -1.22 -4.95 8.60
C SER A 131 -0.37 -5.04 9.87
N TRP A 132 0.38 -6.12 10.01
CA TRP A 132 1.45 -6.20 11.00
C TRP A 132 2.71 -5.51 10.48
N PRO A 133 3.44 -4.82 11.39
CA PRO A 133 4.76 -4.35 11.06
C PRO A 133 5.68 -5.53 10.77
N VAL A 134 6.52 -5.37 9.76
CA VAL A 134 7.43 -6.40 9.25
C VAL A 134 8.87 -5.97 9.45
N GLY A 135 9.76 -6.96 9.62
CA GLY A 135 11.20 -6.74 9.59
C GLY A 135 11.70 -6.48 8.16
N LEU A 136 13.01 -6.22 8.03
CA LEU A 136 13.68 -6.06 6.73
C LEU A 136 13.60 -7.32 5.84
N ASP A 137 13.34 -8.47 6.45
CA ASP A 137 13.13 -9.77 5.80
C ASP A 137 11.68 -10.00 5.34
N GLY A 138 10.78 -9.06 5.61
CA GLY A 138 9.35 -9.14 5.27
C GLY A 138 8.53 -10.04 6.20
N ARG A 139 9.12 -10.57 7.27
CA ARG A 139 8.40 -11.39 8.26
C ARG A 139 7.70 -10.49 9.28
N PRO A 140 6.52 -10.89 9.78
CA PRO A 140 5.78 -10.10 10.75
C PRO A 140 6.52 -10.14 12.09
N LEU A 141 6.66 -8.98 12.73
CA LEU A 141 7.31 -8.88 14.03
C LEU A 141 6.41 -9.37 15.18
N THR A 142 5.11 -9.47 14.91
CA THR A 142 4.08 -9.87 15.86
C THR A 142 2.89 -10.47 15.12
N PHE A 143 2.15 -11.33 15.81
CA PHE A 143 0.84 -11.85 15.36
C PHE A 143 -0.31 -11.32 16.21
N ASP A 144 -0.02 -10.38 17.12
CA ASP A 144 -1.01 -9.76 18.00
C ASP A 144 -1.83 -8.72 17.23
N MET A 145 -3.16 -8.83 17.31
CA MET A 145 -4.09 -7.88 16.70
C MET A 145 -3.98 -6.48 17.32
N ALA A 146 -3.60 -6.37 18.60
CA ALA A 146 -3.44 -5.08 19.26
C ALA A 146 -2.27 -4.25 18.70
N GLN A 147 -1.33 -4.90 18.02
CA GLN A 147 -0.18 -4.26 17.39
C GLN A 147 -0.35 -4.11 15.87
N ALA A 148 -1.48 -4.55 15.31
CA ALA A 148 -1.81 -4.31 13.92
C ALA A 148 -2.06 -2.81 13.71
N ARG A 149 -1.50 -2.24 12.65
CA ARG A 149 -1.62 -0.83 12.29
C ARG A 149 -2.20 -0.69 10.89
N PRO A 150 -2.82 0.45 10.57
CA PRO A 150 -3.16 0.79 9.18
C PRO A 150 -1.96 0.55 8.27
N LEU A 151 -2.19 -0.13 7.15
CA LEU A 151 -1.19 -0.32 6.11
C LEU A 151 -0.96 1.02 5.41
N THR A 152 0.23 1.59 5.61
CA THR A 152 0.65 2.84 4.98
C THR A 152 1.79 2.55 4.01
N ILE A 153 1.62 3.00 2.77
CA ILE A 153 2.59 2.95 1.69
C ILE A 153 2.84 4.40 1.28
N PRO A 154 3.90 5.04 1.80
CA PRO A 154 4.18 6.44 1.45
C PRO A 154 4.48 6.55 -0.05
N LEU A 155 4.13 7.68 -0.68
CA LEU A 155 4.43 7.93 -2.10
C LEU A 155 5.90 8.27 -2.35
N GLU A 156 6.58 8.77 -1.32
CA GLU A 156 8.00 9.11 -1.33
C GLU A 156 8.65 8.54 -0.07
N MET A 157 9.84 7.95 -0.23
CA MET A 157 10.59 7.39 0.88
C MET A 157 12.04 7.87 0.86
N GLY A 158 12.56 8.15 2.06
CA GLY A 158 13.90 8.65 2.28
C GLY A 158 13.88 10.15 2.54
N THR A 159 14.74 10.60 3.45
CA THR A 159 15.01 12.03 3.60
C THR A 159 15.97 12.45 2.50
N PRO A 160 15.67 13.49 1.73
CA PRO A 160 16.65 14.03 0.79
C PRO A 160 17.91 14.45 1.54
N VAL A 161 19.07 14.03 1.03
CA VAL A 161 20.38 14.40 1.57
C VAL A 161 21.13 15.15 0.47
N ALA A 162 21.52 16.39 0.74
CA ALA A 162 22.38 17.15 -0.15
C ALA A 162 23.73 16.44 -0.31
N SER A 163 24.32 16.48 -1.50
CA SER A 163 25.69 16.00 -1.67
C SER A 163 26.64 16.87 -0.85
N THR A 164 27.39 16.26 0.06
CA THR A 164 28.48 16.91 0.81
C THR A 164 29.85 16.43 0.35
N GLU A 165 29.91 15.33 -0.40
CA GLU A 165 31.14 14.73 -0.88
C GLU A 165 30.95 14.20 -2.31
N ILE A 166 31.94 14.45 -3.15
CA ILE A 166 32.03 14.00 -4.53
C ILE A 166 33.35 13.27 -4.69
N ASN A 167 33.32 11.98 -4.99
CA ASN A 167 34.51 11.24 -5.40
C ASN A 167 34.65 11.33 -6.92
N LEU A 168 35.69 12.01 -7.37
CA LEU A 168 36.00 12.32 -8.75
C LEU A 168 37.39 11.75 -9.09
N GLU A 169 37.43 10.67 -9.85
CA GLU A 169 38.68 10.06 -10.29
C GLU A 169 38.92 10.41 -11.76
N LEU A 170 40.01 11.14 -12.01
CA LEU A 170 40.35 11.64 -13.35
C LEU A 170 41.71 11.09 -13.77
N ASN A 171 41.82 10.75 -15.05
CA ASN A 171 43.12 10.60 -15.69
C ASN A 171 43.53 11.93 -16.31
N PHE A 172 44.64 12.50 -15.84
CA PHE A 172 45.22 13.73 -16.37
C PHE A 172 46.34 13.38 -17.36
N PRO A 173 46.25 13.80 -18.64
CA PRO A 173 47.38 13.74 -19.55
C PRO A 173 48.60 14.55 -19.06
N SER A 174 49.77 13.92 -19.11
CA SER A 174 51.08 14.53 -18.84
C SER A 174 51.47 15.56 -19.90
N ASP A 175 50.96 15.38 -21.13
CA ASP A 175 51.29 16.15 -22.31
C ASP A 175 50.54 17.49 -22.42
N ASN A 176 50.78 18.20 -23.52
CA ASN A 176 50.07 19.44 -23.80
C ASN A 176 48.63 19.23 -24.30
N ALA A 177 48.17 17.98 -24.49
CA ALA A 177 46.79 17.72 -24.90
C ALA A 177 45.78 18.09 -23.81
N MET A 178 46.22 18.08 -22.54
CA MET A 178 45.42 18.60 -21.42
C MET A 178 45.15 20.10 -21.48
N LEU A 179 45.92 20.88 -22.25
CA LEU A 179 45.73 22.32 -22.32
C LEU A 179 44.42 22.72 -23.02
N GLY A 180 43.82 21.84 -23.83
CA GLY A 180 42.63 22.19 -24.59
C GLY A 180 42.84 23.48 -25.39
N GLN A 181 42.09 24.53 -25.06
CA GLN A 181 42.21 25.88 -25.63
C GLN A 181 42.88 26.90 -24.69
N GLN A 182 43.36 26.45 -23.53
CA GLN A 182 44.01 27.31 -22.53
C GLN A 182 45.21 28.04 -23.17
N ALA A 183 45.19 29.37 -23.10
CA ALA A 183 46.15 30.20 -23.84
C ALA A 183 47.55 30.24 -23.22
N ALA A 184 47.68 30.04 -21.91
CA ALA A 184 48.96 30.09 -21.19
C ALA A 184 48.93 29.26 -19.90
N VAL A 185 50.10 28.77 -19.47
CA VAL A 185 50.33 28.10 -18.18
C VAL A 185 51.37 28.91 -17.39
N PRO A 186 51.02 29.53 -16.25
CA PRO A 186 49.67 29.75 -15.72
C PRO A 186 48.84 30.73 -16.57
N PRO A 187 47.50 30.73 -16.46
CA PRO A 187 46.66 31.69 -17.16
C PRO A 187 47.00 33.14 -16.78
N THR A 188 47.07 34.02 -17.79
CA THR A 188 47.31 35.46 -17.60
C THR A 188 46.02 36.26 -17.35
N VAL A 189 44.88 35.67 -17.71
CA VAL A 189 43.53 36.21 -17.53
C VAL A 189 42.84 35.48 -16.39
N ALA A 190 42.00 36.19 -15.63
CA ALA A 190 41.17 35.57 -14.59
C ALA A 190 40.23 34.52 -15.20
N PHE A 191 39.93 33.48 -14.42
CA PHE A 191 39.02 32.41 -14.81
C PHE A 191 37.66 32.98 -15.25
N ASN A 192 37.18 32.54 -16.42
CA ASN A 192 35.86 32.88 -16.94
C ASN A 192 35.23 31.66 -17.61
N PRO A 193 34.11 31.12 -17.09
CA PRO A 193 33.47 29.92 -17.63
C PRO A 193 32.98 30.07 -19.09
N ALA A 194 32.73 31.30 -19.55
CA ALA A 194 32.31 31.57 -20.93
C ALA A 194 33.49 31.66 -21.92
N ASP A 195 34.72 31.78 -21.42
CA ASP A 195 35.92 31.89 -22.25
C ASP A 195 36.75 30.59 -22.19
N PRO A 196 36.76 29.78 -23.26
CA PRO A 196 37.47 28.49 -23.31
C PRO A 196 38.99 28.64 -23.24
N THR A 197 39.53 29.87 -23.35
CA THR A 197 40.98 30.12 -23.23
C THR A 197 41.46 30.21 -21.78
N THR A 198 40.55 30.25 -20.82
CA THR A 198 40.85 30.44 -19.39
C THR A 198 40.95 29.14 -18.59
N TYR A 199 40.57 28.00 -19.18
CA TYR A 199 40.60 26.69 -18.54
C TYR A 199 41.08 25.61 -19.51
N ALA A 200 41.60 24.51 -18.97
CA ALA A 200 42.12 23.38 -19.74
C ALA A 200 40.99 22.45 -20.21
N THR A 201 40.21 21.95 -19.25
CA THR A 201 39.03 21.11 -19.52
C THR A 201 37.93 21.37 -18.51
N ARG A 202 36.71 20.93 -18.82
CA ARG A 202 35.59 20.90 -17.88
C ARG A 202 34.97 19.52 -17.84
N THR A 203 34.49 19.13 -16.68
CA THR A 203 33.80 17.86 -16.46
C THR A 203 32.51 18.10 -15.69
N PRO A 204 31.35 17.64 -16.18
CA PRO A 204 30.13 17.67 -15.40
C PRO A 204 30.24 16.71 -14.22
N ILE A 205 29.80 17.15 -13.04
CA ILE A 205 29.79 16.34 -11.84
C ILE A 205 28.36 16.20 -11.30
N PRO A 206 27.95 15.00 -10.87
CA PRO A 206 26.63 14.81 -10.31
C PRO A 206 26.55 15.41 -8.88
N LEU A 207 25.60 16.32 -8.66
CA LEU A 207 25.36 16.99 -7.38
C LEU A 207 23.87 16.96 -7.03
N PHE A 208 23.55 16.76 -5.75
CA PHE A 208 22.19 16.89 -5.22
C PHE A 208 22.08 18.09 -4.28
N GLY A 209 21.04 18.90 -4.47
CA GLY A 209 20.74 20.03 -3.60
C GLY A 209 20.04 19.63 -2.29
N PRO A 210 19.75 20.59 -1.39
CA PRO A 210 19.07 20.35 -0.11
C PRO A 210 17.70 19.67 -0.21
N SER A 211 17.01 19.84 -1.33
CA SER A 211 15.74 19.20 -1.64
C SER A 211 15.86 17.80 -2.25
N GLY A 212 17.08 17.26 -2.38
CA GLY A 212 17.31 15.98 -3.05
C GLY A 212 16.98 16.02 -4.55
N THR A 213 17.02 17.20 -5.14
CA THR A 213 16.89 17.41 -6.58
C THR A 213 18.28 17.43 -7.22
N PRO A 214 18.45 16.82 -8.40
CA PRO A 214 19.71 16.92 -9.13
C PRO A 214 19.98 18.37 -9.50
N VAL A 215 21.22 18.79 -9.29
CA VAL A 215 21.71 20.14 -9.57
C VAL A 215 22.82 20.04 -10.61
N GLU A 216 22.77 20.90 -11.63
CA GLU A 216 23.85 20.99 -12.61
C GLU A 216 25.11 21.56 -11.93
N ALA A 217 26.18 20.78 -11.92
CA ALA A 217 27.48 21.20 -11.41
C ALA A 217 28.58 20.80 -12.41
N GLU A 218 29.58 21.67 -12.54
CA GLU A 218 30.71 21.47 -13.44
C GLU A 218 32.01 21.80 -12.72
N ALA A 219 32.98 20.89 -12.79
CA ALA A 219 34.34 21.11 -12.36
C ALA A 219 35.19 21.57 -13.57
N TYR A 220 35.77 22.75 -13.44
CA TYR A 220 36.73 23.32 -14.39
C TYR A 220 38.14 23.06 -13.88
N LEU A 221 38.97 22.47 -14.74
CA LEU A 221 40.37 22.17 -14.47
C LEU A 221 41.25 23.18 -15.21
N ILE A 222 42.18 23.79 -14.50
CA ILE A 222 43.08 24.83 -15.02
C ILE A 222 44.50 24.39 -14.76
N LYS A 223 45.35 24.27 -15.79
CA LYS A 223 46.76 23.92 -15.58
C LYS A 223 47.53 25.17 -15.14
N ILE A 224 48.14 25.15 -13.95
CA ILE A 224 48.88 26.31 -13.39
C ILE A 224 50.38 26.14 -13.61
N ALA A 225 50.89 24.93 -13.46
CA ALA A 225 52.31 24.63 -13.59
C ALA A 225 52.53 23.34 -14.37
N SER A 226 53.57 23.36 -15.20
CA SER A 226 54.11 22.19 -15.90
C SER A 226 55.52 21.92 -15.39
N PRO A 227 56.03 20.68 -15.52
CA PRO A 227 57.39 20.35 -15.10
C PRO A 227 58.44 21.22 -15.83
N ASP A 228 59.40 21.74 -15.09
CA ASP A 228 60.55 22.51 -15.58
C ASP A 228 61.85 21.95 -14.96
N ALA A 229 63.01 22.43 -15.38
CA ALA A 229 64.33 21.96 -14.91
C ALA A 229 64.56 22.08 -13.39
N VAL A 230 63.69 22.79 -12.67
CA VAL A 230 63.80 23.08 -11.22
C VAL A 230 62.70 22.41 -10.39
N SER A 231 61.50 22.20 -10.95
CA SER A 231 60.37 21.54 -10.27
C SER A 231 59.75 20.53 -11.22
N THR A 232 59.61 19.30 -10.73
CA THR A 232 59.01 18.19 -11.47
C THR A 232 57.50 18.14 -11.36
N ASP A 233 56.90 19.10 -10.66
CA ASP A 233 55.51 19.00 -10.25
C ASP A 233 54.57 19.53 -11.33
N THR A 234 53.47 18.81 -11.55
CA THR A 234 52.36 19.29 -12.37
C THR A 234 51.23 19.74 -11.45
N ILE A 235 50.80 20.99 -11.58
CA ILE A 235 49.78 21.58 -10.69
C ILE A 235 48.55 21.96 -11.50
N PHE A 236 47.39 21.46 -11.07
CA PHE A 236 46.09 21.86 -11.60
C PHE A 236 45.27 22.57 -10.52
N GLU A 237 44.55 23.62 -10.92
CA GLU A 237 43.52 24.27 -10.13
C GLU A 237 42.15 23.73 -10.50
N VAL A 238 41.32 23.48 -9.49
CA VAL A 238 39.93 23.09 -9.66
C VAL A 238 39.04 24.26 -9.27
N ARG A 239 38.14 24.63 -10.18
CA ARG A 239 37.06 25.60 -9.95
C ARG A 239 35.72 24.89 -10.10
N LEU A 240 34.80 25.16 -9.19
CA LEU A 240 33.48 24.54 -9.18
C LEU A 240 32.41 25.56 -9.52
N LEU A 241 31.57 25.25 -10.51
CA LEU A 241 30.33 25.97 -10.78
C LEU A 241 29.14 25.09 -10.42
N VAL A 242 28.19 25.66 -9.68
CA VAL A 242 26.90 25.03 -9.35
C VAL A 242 25.79 25.95 -9.86
N GLN A 243 24.92 25.44 -10.73
CA GLN A 243 23.87 26.21 -11.43
C GLN A 243 24.40 27.49 -12.10
N GLY A 244 25.60 27.43 -12.68
CA GLY A 244 26.25 28.57 -13.33
C GLY A 244 26.82 29.63 -12.37
N THR A 245 26.76 29.40 -11.05
CA THR A 245 27.39 30.27 -10.05
C THR A 245 28.66 29.61 -9.52
N GLU A 246 29.77 30.36 -9.49
CA GLU A 246 31.04 29.85 -8.95
C GLU A 246 30.94 29.67 -7.43
N VAL A 247 31.27 28.47 -6.95
CA VAL A 247 31.40 28.17 -5.52
C VAL A 247 32.86 28.33 -5.14
N ALA A 248 33.15 29.36 -4.36
CA ALA A 248 34.51 29.66 -3.92
C ALA A 248 35.07 28.52 -3.04
N PRO A 249 36.37 28.18 -3.16
CA PRO A 249 37.00 27.20 -2.28
C PRO A 249 37.03 27.70 -0.83
N THR A 250 36.96 26.78 0.12
CA THR A 250 37.09 27.11 1.54
C THR A 250 38.52 27.55 1.82
N ALA A 251 38.69 28.67 2.53
CA ALA A 251 40.01 29.25 2.76
C ALA A 251 40.96 28.30 3.51
N PRO A 252 42.27 28.29 3.20
CA PRO A 252 42.97 29.17 2.26
C PRO A 252 42.84 28.80 0.77
N ALA A 253 42.84 29.81 -0.11
CA ALA A 253 42.68 29.70 -1.56
C ALA A 253 43.74 28.88 -2.31
N THR A 254 44.74 28.31 -1.61
CA THR A 254 45.70 27.35 -2.15
C THR A 254 45.22 25.90 -2.03
N GLN A 255 44.08 25.64 -1.37
CA GLN A 255 43.50 24.32 -1.14
C GLN A 255 42.61 23.80 -2.26
N ASN A 256 42.50 24.51 -3.39
CA ASN A 256 41.78 24.04 -4.58
C ASN A 256 42.74 23.54 -5.68
N ARG A 257 43.97 23.17 -5.31
CA ARG A 257 45.01 22.73 -6.23
C ARG A 257 45.38 21.30 -5.96
N ILE A 258 45.44 20.50 -7.02
CA ILE A 258 46.01 19.15 -7.01
C ILE A 258 47.41 19.20 -7.62
N THR A 259 48.36 18.53 -6.96
CA THR A 259 49.77 18.47 -7.37
C THR A 259 50.18 17.03 -7.60
N PHE A 260 50.81 16.78 -8.75
CA PHE A 260 51.35 15.48 -9.14
C PHE A 260 52.88 15.53 -9.16
N ASP A 261 53.53 14.43 -8.77
CA ASP A 261 54.98 14.27 -8.94
C ASP A 261 55.36 13.79 -10.36
N ALA A 262 56.65 13.53 -10.58
CA ALA A 262 57.17 13.01 -11.84
C ALA A 262 56.69 11.59 -12.19
N ASN A 263 56.24 10.81 -11.20
CA ASN A 263 55.73 9.45 -11.39
C ASN A 263 54.23 9.44 -11.68
N GLY A 264 53.57 10.59 -11.53
CA GLY A 264 52.15 10.80 -11.76
C GLY A 264 51.26 10.52 -10.56
N ASP A 265 51.86 10.41 -9.37
CA ASP A 265 51.17 10.23 -8.10
C ASP A 265 50.80 11.58 -7.46
N ILE A 266 49.70 11.63 -6.70
CA ILE A 266 49.23 12.85 -6.03
C ILE A 266 50.07 13.13 -4.78
N THR A 267 50.76 14.27 -4.75
CA THR A 267 51.55 14.72 -3.60
C THR A 267 50.82 15.71 -2.70
N ALA A 268 49.85 16.47 -3.24
CA ALA A 268 49.02 17.40 -2.50
C ALA A 268 47.66 17.63 -3.18
N GLY A 269 46.65 18.00 -2.39
CA GLY A 269 45.33 18.35 -2.92
C GLY A 269 44.44 17.18 -3.29
N GLN A 270 44.58 16.04 -2.58
CA GLN A 270 43.68 14.89 -2.75
C GLN A 270 42.23 15.28 -2.43
N THR A 271 41.99 16.06 -1.38
CA THR A 271 40.65 16.54 -1.01
C THR A 271 40.58 18.05 -1.10
N LEU A 272 39.58 18.56 -1.81
CA LEU A 272 39.38 19.98 -2.10
C LEU A 272 38.02 20.45 -1.53
N PRO A 273 38.00 21.25 -0.46
CA PRO A 273 36.76 21.79 0.11
C PRO A 273 36.28 23.05 -0.63
N PHE A 274 34.97 23.12 -0.88
CA PHE A 274 34.27 24.20 -1.56
C PHE A 274 33.06 24.69 -0.76
N GLY A 275 32.84 26.00 -0.82
CA GLY A 275 31.68 26.67 -0.26
C GLY A 275 31.65 26.75 1.27
N THR A 276 30.69 27.51 1.80
CA THR A 276 30.46 27.62 3.25
C THR A 276 29.85 26.36 3.86
N ASP A 277 29.22 25.53 3.03
CA ASP A 277 28.51 24.31 3.44
C ASP A 277 29.45 23.09 3.52
N GLY A 278 30.73 23.27 3.15
CA GLY A 278 31.76 22.24 3.29
C GLY A 278 31.67 21.09 2.28
N LEU A 279 31.27 21.36 1.04
CA LEU A 279 31.27 20.38 -0.05
C LEU A 279 32.71 19.95 -0.36
N ILE A 280 33.01 18.66 -0.33
CA ILE A 280 34.35 18.13 -0.60
C ILE A 280 34.36 17.46 -1.98
N ILE A 281 35.35 17.79 -2.80
CA ILE A 281 35.72 17.00 -3.97
C ILE A 281 36.96 16.18 -3.60
N ASP A 282 36.81 14.87 -3.55
CA ASP A 282 37.91 13.91 -3.40
C ASP A 282 38.41 13.50 -4.78
N LEU A 283 39.69 13.71 -5.02
CA LEU A 283 40.45 13.39 -6.22
C LEU A 283 41.48 12.29 -5.96
N GLY A 284 41.49 11.65 -4.78
CA GLY A 284 42.54 10.73 -4.33
C GLY A 284 42.83 9.54 -5.26
N GLY A 285 41.86 9.13 -6.09
CA GLY A 285 42.04 8.08 -7.11
C GLY A 285 42.50 8.60 -8.49
N SER A 286 42.79 9.90 -8.62
CA SER A 286 43.27 10.49 -9.87
C SER A 286 44.77 10.25 -10.10
N SER A 287 45.20 10.23 -11.35
CA SER A 287 46.61 10.06 -11.71
C SER A 287 46.99 10.92 -12.91
N LEU A 288 48.28 11.18 -13.05
CA LEU A 288 48.87 11.79 -14.24
C LEU A 288 49.52 10.70 -15.10
N SER A 289 49.14 10.58 -16.37
CA SER A 289 49.67 9.56 -17.28
C SER A 289 49.76 10.08 -18.72
N ASP A 290 50.33 9.29 -19.63
CA ASP A 290 50.38 9.64 -21.06
C ASP A 290 49.06 9.31 -21.79
N ASP A 291 48.06 8.75 -21.10
CA ASP A 291 46.75 8.45 -21.69
C ASP A 291 45.88 9.72 -21.81
N PRO A 292 44.92 9.76 -22.76
CA PRO A 292 44.00 10.88 -22.93
C PRO A 292 43.17 11.19 -21.67
N PHE A 293 42.68 12.43 -21.58
CA PHE A 293 41.83 12.84 -20.46
C PHE A 293 40.57 11.98 -20.39
N ALA A 294 40.34 11.38 -19.24
CA ALA A 294 39.19 10.52 -19.00
C ALA A 294 38.67 10.71 -17.58
N VAL A 295 37.35 10.72 -17.46
CA VAL A 295 36.65 10.63 -16.17
C VAL A 295 36.49 9.16 -15.87
N GLN A 296 37.24 8.64 -14.90
CA GLN A 296 37.18 7.22 -14.52
C GLN A 296 35.97 6.98 -13.62
N THR A 297 35.80 7.81 -12.60
CA THR A 297 34.70 7.72 -11.63
C THR A 297 34.19 9.13 -11.32
N ALA A 298 32.87 9.29 -11.24
CA ALA A 298 32.24 10.51 -10.75
C ALA A 298 31.02 10.12 -9.92
N THR A 299 31.19 10.04 -8.60
CA THR A 299 30.15 9.60 -7.65
C THR A 299 29.98 10.63 -6.55
N HIS A 300 28.83 10.63 -5.89
CA HIS A 300 28.52 11.52 -4.77
C HIS A 300 27.74 10.78 -3.69
N ASN A 301 27.71 11.37 -2.50
CA ASN A 301 26.97 10.82 -1.35
C ASN A 301 25.54 11.37 -1.18
N GLY A 302 25.14 12.37 -1.98
CA GLY A 302 23.78 12.89 -1.97
C GLY A 302 22.72 11.87 -2.40
N ALA A 303 21.49 12.04 -1.91
CA ALA A 303 20.38 11.15 -2.18
C ALA A 303 19.08 11.93 -2.38
N SER A 304 18.29 11.53 -3.39
CA SER A 304 16.91 11.98 -3.55
C SER A 304 15.95 11.14 -2.72
N ALA A 305 14.82 11.72 -2.32
CA ALA A 305 13.67 10.91 -1.91
C ALA A 305 13.23 10.02 -3.09
N GLY A 306 13.17 8.71 -2.87
CA GLY A 306 12.72 7.77 -3.88
C GLY A 306 11.20 7.87 -4.01
N ARG A 307 10.70 8.07 -5.23
CA ARG A 307 9.26 7.98 -5.52
C ARG A 307 8.85 6.52 -5.65
N LEU A 308 7.62 6.18 -5.24
CA LEU A 308 7.07 4.85 -5.43
C LEU A 308 7.02 4.52 -6.94
N THR A 309 7.82 3.53 -7.35
CA THR A 309 7.90 3.08 -8.75
C THR A 309 7.06 1.82 -8.96
N ASN A 310 7.13 0.88 -8.00
CA ASN A 310 6.42 -0.38 -8.07
C ASN A 310 5.86 -0.76 -6.71
N LEU A 311 4.68 -1.37 -6.72
CA LEU A 311 4.05 -1.97 -5.56
C LEU A 311 3.76 -3.43 -5.91
N GLU A 312 4.06 -4.33 -5.00
CA GLU A 312 3.84 -5.76 -5.14
C GLU A 312 3.17 -6.30 -3.88
N LEU A 313 2.22 -7.21 -4.06
CA LEU A 313 1.55 -7.93 -2.99
C LEU A 313 1.68 -9.42 -3.27
N ASP A 314 2.28 -10.15 -2.33
CA ASP A 314 2.44 -11.59 -2.44
C ASP A 314 1.21 -12.34 -1.93
N GLY A 315 1.07 -13.62 -2.30
CA GLY A 315 -0.07 -14.44 -1.89
C GLY A 315 -0.10 -14.77 -0.39
N THR A 316 0.99 -14.48 0.33
CA THR A 316 1.10 -14.59 1.80
C THR A 316 0.77 -13.27 2.50
N GLY A 317 0.35 -12.25 1.75
CA GLY A 317 -0.04 -10.92 2.21
C GLY A 317 1.10 -9.99 2.59
N GLY A 318 2.35 -10.32 2.25
CA GLY A 318 3.46 -9.39 2.31
C GLY A 318 3.30 -8.30 1.24
N VAL A 319 3.40 -7.05 1.67
CA VAL A 319 3.31 -5.86 0.83
C VAL A 319 4.69 -5.29 0.66
N TRP A 320 5.14 -5.16 -0.58
CA TRP A 320 6.48 -4.74 -0.95
C TRP A 320 6.41 -3.52 -1.86
N ALA A 321 7.17 -2.49 -1.53
CA ALA A 321 7.25 -1.27 -2.34
C ALA A 321 8.69 -1.03 -2.81
N THR A 322 8.84 -0.61 -4.05
CA THR A 322 10.12 -0.23 -4.65
C THR A 322 10.10 1.27 -4.93
N TYR A 323 11.10 1.98 -4.43
CA TYR A 323 11.20 3.43 -4.53
C TYR A 323 12.37 3.83 -5.42
N GLY A 324 12.10 4.40 -6.58
CA GLY A 324 13.13 4.79 -7.55
C GLY A 324 14.05 3.61 -7.90
N ASN A 325 15.35 3.80 -7.65
CA ASN A 325 16.39 2.78 -7.87
C ASN A 325 16.72 1.96 -6.61
N ASN A 326 16.01 2.19 -5.50
CA ASN A 326 16.23 1.41 -4.29
C ASN A 326 15.66 -0.01 -4.46
N GLY A 327 16.23 -0.96 -3.74
CA GLY A 327 15.69 -2.33 -3.68
C GLY A 327 14.28 -2.38 -3.10
N ARG A 328 13.60 -3.52 -3.29
CA ARG A 328 12.27 -3.76 -2.70
C ARG A 328 12.33 -3.64 -1.17
N MET A 329 11.40 -2.90 -0.60
CA MET A 329 11.27 -2.72 0.85
C MET A 329 9.93 -3.28 1.35
N PRO A 330 9.92 -3.99 2.48
CA PRO A 330 8.68 -4.53 3.04
C PRO A 330 7.91 -3.43 3.79
N MET A 331 6.65 -3.21 3.43
CA MET A 331 5.77 -2.18 4.02
C MET A 331 4.88 -2.73 5.13
N GLY A 332 4.50 -4.00 5.05
CA GLY A 332 3.64 -4.64 6.04
C GLY A 332 3.21 -6.03 5.60
N GLN A 333 2.61 -6.77 6.52
CA GLN A 333 1.93 -8.02 6.19
C GLN A 333 0.45 -7.94 6.56
N ILE A 334 -0.43 -8.16 5.59
CA ILE A 334 -1.88 -8.08 5.77
C ILE A 334 -2.34 -9.08 6.82
N VAL A 335 -3.16 -8.60 7.75
CA VAL A 335 -3.74 -9.43 8.80
C VAL A 335 -5.05 -10.03 8.33
N LEU A 336 -5.18 -11.35 8.46
CA LEU A 336 -6.47 -12.03 8.36
C LEU A 336 -6.98 -12.41 9.74
N ALA A 337 -8.29 -12.29 9.91
CA ALA A 337 -9.01 -12.78 11.06
C ALA A 337 -9.94 -13.92 10.64
N ASN A 338 -10.05 -14.95 11.48
CA ASN A 338 -11.03 -16.01 11.37
C ASN A 338 -11.78 -16.11 12.70
N PHE A 339 -12.96 -16.73 12.67
CA PHE A 339 -13.84 -16.85 13.83
C PHE A 339 -14.23 -18.31 14.01
N THR A 340 -14.36 -18.75 15.27
CA THR A 340 -14.89 -20.09 15.57
C THR A 340 -16.30 -20.25 15.02
N ASN A 341 -17.12 -19.19 15.09
CA ASN A 341 -18.47 -19.17 14.53
C ASN A 341 -18.70 -17.89 13.71
N PRO A 342 -18.44 -17.90 12.39
CA PRO A 342 -18.71 -16.74 11.53
C PRO A 342 -20.19 -16.32 11.52
N GLY A 343 -21.12 -17.26 11.74
CA GLY A 343 -22.55 -16.97 11.77
C GLY A 343 -23.00 -16.12 12.97
N GLY A 344 -22.16 -15.99 14.01
CA GLY A 344 -22.41 -15.11 15.16
C GLY A 344 -21.93 -13.67 14.94
N LEU A 345 -21.34 -13.35 13.80
CA LEU A 345 -20.87 -11.99 13.51
C LEU A 345 -22.06 -11.04 13.34
N LYS A 346 -21.91 -9.83 13.89
CA LYS A 346 -22.90 -8.77 13.71
C LYS A 346 -22.61 -8.04 12.41
N ILE A 347 -23.66 -7.79 11.62
CA ILE A 347 -23.58 -7.06 10.36
C ILE A 347 -23.63 -5.55 10.66
N ASN A 348 -22.66 -4.79 10.17
CA ASN A 348 -22.58 -3.33 10.33
C ASN A 348 -22.93 -2.55 9.05
N GLY A 349 -23.25 -3.26 7.96
CA GLY A 349 -23.47 -2.67 6.63
C GLY A 349 -22.19 -2.60 5.79
N ASN A 350 -22.32 -2.25 4.51
CA ASN A 350 -21.19 -2.16 3.56
C ASN A 350 -20.28 -3.41 3.52
N ALA A 351 -20.87 -4.61 3.63
CA ALA A 351 -20.14 -5.88 3.75
C ALA A 351 -19.10 -5.91 4.90
N THR A 352 -19.36 -5.18 5.99
CA THR A 352 -18.53 -5.18 7.21
C THR A 352 -19.22 -5.87 8.38
N TYR A 353 -18.39 -6.46 9.24
CA TYR A 353 -18.78 -7.31 10.36
C TYR A 353 -18.07 -6.89 11.64
N SER A 354 -18.73 -7.05 12.78
CA SER A 354 -18.14 -6.91 14.12
C SER A 354 -18.24 -8.22 14.89
N ALA A 355 -17.22 -8.49 15.70
CA ALA A 355 -17.20 -9.66 16.57
C ALA A 355 -18.24 -9.49 17.70
N THR A 356 -18.87 -10.60 18.07
CA THR A 356 -19.83 -10.68 19.18
C THR A 356 -19.41 -11.76 20.16
N ALA A 357 -20.12 -11.87 21.29
CA ALA A 357 -19.94 -13.00 22.21
C ALA A 357 -20.26 -14.35 21.54
N GLU A 358 -21.15 -14.39 20.54
CA GLU A 358 -21.54 -15.62 19.84
C GLU A 358 -20.55 -16.04 18.75
N SER A 359 -19.83 -15.08 18.13
CA SER A 359 -18.78 -15.40 17.15
C SER A 359 -17.50 -15.93 17.79
N GLY A 360 -17.29 -15.59 19.06
CA GLY A 360 -16.02 -15.72 19.75
C GLY A 360 -15.05 -14.58 19.39
N LEU A 361 -13.88 -14.62 20.03
CA LEU A 361 -12.80 -13.68 19.77
C LEU A 361 -12.18 -13.93 18.38
N PRO A 362 -11.66 -12.88 17.71
CA PRO A 362 -10.97 -13.03 16.43
C PRO A 362 -9.68 -13.85 16.60
N ILE A 363 -9.53 -14.90 15.81
CA ILE A 363 -8.29 -15.65 15.67
C ILE A 363 -7.53 -15.04 14.50
N THR A 364 -6.32 -14.57 14.74
CA THR A 364 -5.51 -13.89 13.73
C THR A 364 -4.43 -14.78 13.16
N GLY A 365 -4.08 -14.55 11.91
CA GLY A 365 -2.98 -15.25 11.27
C GLY A 365 -2.57 -14.61 9.96
N THR A 366 -1.45 -15.07 9.44
CA THR A 366 -0.96 -14.67 8.12
C THR A 366 -1.65 -15.48 7.03
N PRO A 367 -1.96 -14.88 5.88
CA PRO A 367 -2.46 -15.61 4.72
C PRO A 367 -1.57 -16.80 4.32
N GLY A 368 -2.20 -17.87 3.86
CA GLY A 368 -1.52 -19.10 3.44
C GLY A 368 -1.08 -20.04 4.58
N THR A 369 -1.35 -19.71 5.84
CA THR A 369 -1.13 -20.62 6.97
C THR A 369 -2.38 -21.48 7.25
N SER A 370 -2.22 -22.55 8.03
CA SER A 370 -3.34 -23.45 8.36
C SER A 370 -4.52 -22.69 8.99
N GLY A 371 -5.68 -22.73 8.34
CA GLY A 371 -6.89 -22.01 8.78
C GLY A 371 -7.11 -20.65 8.12
N PHE A 372 -6.19 -20.19 7.26
CA PHE A 372 -6.30 -18.95 6.49
C PHE A 372 -6.08 -19.19 5.00
N GLY A 373 -6.91 -18.56 4.18
CA GLY A 373 -6.78 -18.57 2.73
C GLY A 373 -5.53 -17.84 2.24
N LEU A 374 -5.17 -18.07 0.98
CA LEU A 374 -4.16 -17.26 0.28
C LEU A 374 -4.79 -15.94 -0.17
N LEU A 375 -3.96 -14.92 -0.35
CA LEU A 375 -4.39 -13.70 -1.01
C LEU A 375 -4.09 -13.77 -2.50
N ARG A 376 -4.96 -13.14 -3.27
CA ARG A 376 -4.74 -12.91 -4.69
C ARG A 376 -4.89 -11.43 -4.98
N SER A 377 -3.79 -10.80 -5.34
CA SER A 377 -3.76 -9.42 -5.84
C SER A 377 -4.34 -9.34 -7.26
N GLY A 378 -4.89 -8.17 -7.61
CA GLY A 378 -5.46 -7.94 -8.93
C GLY A 378 -6.84 -8.55 -9.11
N ALA A 379 -7.52 -8.93 -8.03
CA ALA A 379 -8.78 -9.67 -8.09
C ALA A 379 -9.76 -9.30 -6.97
N LEU A 380 -11.06 -9.41 -7.25
CA LEU A 380 -12.14 -9.21 -6.30
C LEU A 380 -13.01 -10.46 -6.18
N GLU A 381 -13.46 -10.74 -4.96
CA GLU A 381 -14.46 -11.77 -4.69
C GLU A 381 -15.87 -11.21 -4.97
N ARG A 382 -16.60 -11.83 -5.91
CA ARG A 382 -18.01 -11.50 -6.16
C ARG A 382 -18.90 -12.03 -5.04
N SER A 383 -20.14 -11.54 -5.01
CA SER A 383 -21.16 -12.15 -4.17
C SER A 383 -21.28 -13.66 -4.44
N ASN A 384 -21.55 -14.43 -3.38
CA ASN A 384 -21.93 -15.85 -3.49
C ASN A 384 -23.40 -16.08 -3.83
N VAL A 385 -24.16 -15.02 -4.14
CA VAL A 385 -25.56 -15.12 -4.55
C VAL A 385 -25.66 -15.66 -5.97
N GLU A 386 -26.41 -16.75 -6.14
CA GLU A 386 -26.77 -17.29 -7.45
C GLU A 386 -28.18 -16.80 -7.83
N LEU A 387 -28.27 -15.96 -8.86
CA LEU A 387 -29.52 -15.29 -9.22
C LEU A 387 -30.62 -16.28 -9.61
N THR A 388 -30.25 -17.36 -10.30
CA THR A 388 -31.22 -18.35 -10.76
C THR A 388 -31.90 -19.07 -9.59
N GLU A 389 -31.13 -19.42 -8.54
CA GLU A 389 -31.64 -20.03 -7.33
C GLU A 389 -32.51 -19.05 -6.53
N GLU A 390 -32.06 -17.81 -6.34
CA GLU A 390 -32.83 -16.80 -5.62
C GLU A 390 -34.17 -16.46 -6.30
N LEU A 391 -34.23 -16.43 -7.63
CA LEU A 391 -35.48 -16.20 -8.35
C LEU A 391 -36.49 -17.35 -8.14
N VAL A 392 -36.02 -18.60 -8.06
CA VAL A 392 -36.86 -19.75 -7.74
C VAL A 392 -37.35 -19.68 -6.29
N ASN A 393 -36.46 -19.34 -5.36
CA ASN A 393 -36.80 -19.14 -3.95
C ASN A 393 -37.84 -18.03 -3.77
N LEU A 394 -37.71 -16.92 -4.51
CA LEU A 394 -38.67 -15.83 -4.49
C LEU A 394 -40.08 -16.29 -4.95
N ILE A 395 -40.15 -17.08 -6.03
CA ILE A 395 -41.42 -17.63 -6.53
C ILE A 395 -42.03 -18.58 -5.49
N SER A 396 -41.20 -19.41 -4.83
CA SER A 396 -41.64 -20.30 -3.76
C SER A 396 -42.21 -19.52 -2.57
N ALA A 397 -41.49 -18.51 -2.10
CA ALA A 397 -41.90 -17.65 -1.00
C ALA A 397 -43.19 -16.87 -1.33
N GLN A 398 -43.34 -16.38 -2.57
CA GLN A 398 -44.57 -15.74 -3.04
C GLN A 398 -45.77 -16.70 -3.06
N ARG A 399 -45.58 -17.95 -3.50
CA ARG A 399 -46.63 -18.98 -3.44
C ARG A 399 -47.03 -19.30 -2.01
N ASN A 400 -46.07 -19.39 -1.09
CA ASN A 400 -46.33 -19.60 0.33
C ASN A 400 -47.13 -18.44 0.93
N TYR A 401 -46.75 -17.20 0.61
CA TYR A 401 -47.50 -16.01 1.00
C TYR A 401 -48.96 -16.05 0.50
N GLN A 402 -49.18 -16.38 -0.78
CA GLN A 402 -50.52 -16.51 -1.36
C GLN A 402 -51.34 -17.61 -0.70
N ALA A 403 -50.72 -18.76 -0.37
CA ALA A 403 -51.38 -19.86 0.32
C ALA A 403 -51.81 -19.46 1.74
N SER A 404 -50.95 -18.79 2.51
CA SER A 404 -51.28 -18.28 3.84
C SER A 404 -52.35 -17.19 3.80
N ALA A 405 -52.30 -16.29 2.81
CA ALA A 405 -53.34 -15.28 2.59
C ALA A 405 -54.71 -15.92 2.30
N LYS A 406 -54.74 -16.96 1.44
CA LYS A 406 -55.98 -17.71 1.15
C LYS A 406 -56.55 -18.39 2.39
N ALA A 407 -55.70 -18.96 3.26
CA ALA A 407 -56.14 -19.54 4.53
C ALA A 407 -56.72 -18.48 5.50
N MET A 408 -56.23 -17.25 5.45
CA MET A 408 -56.76 -16.13 6.23
C MET A 408 -58.13 -15.67 5.70
N GLU A 409 -58.30 -15.61 4.37
CA GLU A 409 -59.58 -15.31 3.73
C GLU A 409 -60.67 -16.32 4.10
N THR A 410 -60.36 -17.63 4.03
CA THR A 410 -61.32 -18.68 4.38
C THR A 410 -61.72 -18.60 5.84
N SER A 411 -60.78 -18.34 6.74
CA SER A 411 -61.07 -18.14 8.16
C SER A 411 -61.98 -16.93 8.41
N THR A 412 -61.75 -15.83 7.70
CA THR A 412 -62.56 -14.61 7.78
C THR A 412 -63.98 -14.85 7.26
N SER A 413 -64.10 -15.55 6.13
CA SER A 413 -65.40 -15.94 5.55
C SER A 413 -66.23 -16.84 6.50
N LEU A 414 -65.58 -17.80 7.18
CA LEU A 414 -66.24 -18.63 8.19
C LEU A 414 -66.71 -17.81 9.40
N MET A 415 -65.91 -16.86 9.88
CA MET A 415 -66.32 -15.95 10.97
C MET A 415 -67.53 -15.09 10.58
N GLN A 416 -67.54 -14.54 9.36
CA GLN A 416 -68.69 -13.79 8.85
C GLN A 416 -69.95 -14.67 8.77
N THR A 417 -69.81 -15.90 8.28
CA THR A 417 -70.92 -16.87 8.25
C THR A 417 -71.48 -17.13 9.65
N ILE A 418 -70.60 -17.32 10.66
CA ILE A 418 -71.02 -17.51 12.06
C ILE A 418 -71.76 -16.27 12.59
N MET A 419 -71.28 -15.06 12.27
CA MET A 419 -71.94 -13.82 12.68
C MET A 419 -73.34 -13.68 12.08
N ASN A 420 -73.50 -14.04 10.81
CA ASN A 420 -74.77 -13.95 10.09
C ASN A 420 -75.80 -15.01 10.53
N ILE A 421 -75.39 -16.11 11.17
CA ILE A 421 -76.32 -17.09 11.76
C ILE A 421 -77.03 -16.52 13.01
N ARG A 422 -76.45 -15.47 13.61
CA ARG A 422 -76.92 -14.90 14.87
C ARG A 422 -77.91 -13.74 14.69
N THR A 423 -78.12 -13.30 13.46
CA THR A 423 -79.11 -12.30 13.03
C THR A 423 -80.20 -12.99 12.23
#